data_AF-X1FV17-F1
#
_entry.id   AF-X1FV17-F1
#
_cell.length_a   1.000
_cell.length_b   1.000
_cell.length_c   1.000
_cell.angle_alpha   90.00
_cell.angle_beta   90.00
_cell.angle_gamma   90.00
#
_symmetry.space_group_name_H-M   'P 1'
#
loop_
_entity.id
_entity.type
_entity.pdbx_description
1 polymer ?
#
loop_
_entity_poly.entity_id
_entity_poly.type
_entity_poly.pdbx_seq_one_letter_code
_entity_poly.pdbx_strand_id
1 'polypeptide(L)'
;DELVAVFPQVCSSRTWIVQGTRECEGLLITAETFATIAWLLGTEYPTDEFREAWEKALFLAFHDVITGCGVDEIYEEVREIFASLKSKLSQILTESLIYIAEKINTKGKGTAVFNPLPWPTKNWVESAKGGFIADVPPLGYKVYKSVPPKKKASDRIKIEGNEIETPFFKLKVDDKTGIIEVSDKAGNRLLSGNEIIIEDEVGDLYYHRTRFSPELIKSESGEGIQYGSFKPKGFHIKEEGSRVKVIFENEYYCLTWPYRLKKRFPPTLYKYKTLDISKEVVIYSDIPRLEFITRIDNKYPNIRLRVKFDTGIDRNVCFRETQFGVIPEPTEFFTR
;
A
#
# COMPACT_ATOMS: atom_id res chain seq x y z
N ASP A 1 -29.74 17.84 -7.29
CA ASP A 1 -28.55 17.35 -8.01
C ASP A 1 -27.94 16.13 -7.33
N GLU A 2 -28.76 15.08 -7.20
CA GLU A 2 -28.30 13.76 -6.77
C GLU A 2 -27.73 13.04 -8.00
N LEU A 3 -26.46 13.28 -8.31
CA LEU A 3 -25.66 12.20 -8.89
C LEU A 3 -25.51 11.17 -7.78
N VAL A 4 -26.53 10.33 -7.62
CA VAL A 4 -26.46 9.11 -6.83
C VAL A 4 -25.20 8.41 -7.28
N ALA A 5 -24.28 8.13 -6.36
CA ALA A 5 -23.10 7.33 -6.67
C ALA A 5 -23.62 5.99 -7.21
N VAL A 6 -23.53 5.82 -8.53
CA VAL A 6 -23.98 4.59 -9.18
C VAL A 6 -22.86 3.58 -8.95
N PHE A 7 -23.11 2.58 -8.10
CA PHE A 7 -22.18 1.51 -7.73
C PHE A 7 -20.89 1.95 -6.99
N PRO A 8 -20.96 2.61 -5.81
CA PRO A 8 -19.76 3.10 -5.11
C PRO A 8 -18.81 1.99 -4.64
N GLN A 9 -19.26 0.74 -4.62
CA GLN A 9 -18.56 -0.38 -4.00
C GLN A 9 -17.64 -1.13 -4.97
N VAL A 10 -17.74 -0.83 -6.27
CA VAL A 10 -16.89 -1.41 -7.31
C VAL A 10 -15.40 -1.12 -7.11
N CYS A 11 -15.05 -0.07 -6.36
CA CYS A 11 -13.66 0.31 -6.11
C CYS A 11 -12.85 -0.74 -5.32
N SER A 12 -13.52 -1.76 -4.75
CA SER A 12 -12.88 -2.85 -4.02
C SER A 12 -12.88 -4.18 -4.77
N SER A 13 -13.66 -4.28 -5.86
CA SER A 13 -13.73 -5.47 -6.71
C SER A 13 -12.40 -5.69 -7.41
N ARG A 14 -11.88 -6.92 -7.35
CA ARG A 14 -10.59 -7.32 -7.96
C ARG A 14 -9.47 -6.29 -7.70
N THR A 15 -9.21 -5.97 -6.43
CA THR A 15 -8.30 -4.89 -5.98
C THR A 15 -6.95 -4.83 -6.72
N TRP A 16 -6.41 -5.97 -7.17
CA TRP A 16 -5.17 -6.03 -7.96
C TRP A 16 -5.23 -5.21 -9.26
N ILE A 17 -6.41 -4.99 -9.85
CA ILE A 17 -6.58 -4.17 -11.07
C ILE A 17 -6.36 -2.69 -10.74
N VAL A 18 -6.97 -2.19 -9.67
CA VAL A 18 -6.79 -0.81 -9.22
C VAL A 18 -5.34 -0.56 -8.83
N GLN A 19 -4.72 -1.51 -8.12
CA GLN A 19 -3.29 -1.47 -7.76
C GLN A 19 -2.39 -1.45 -9.01
N GLY A 20 -2.61 -2.38 -9.94
CA GLY A 20 -1.82 -2.49 -11.17
C GLY A 20 -1.97 -1.26 -12.08
N THR A 21 -3.18 -0.71 -12.18
CA THR A 21 -3.46 0.49 -12.97
C THR A 21 -2.77 1.70 -12.36
N ARG A 22 -2.84 1.89 -11.04
CA ARG A 22 -2.17 3.00 -10.36
C ARG A 22 -0.65 2.92 -10.50
N GLU A 23 -0.09 1.71 -10.43
CA GLU A 23 1.34 1.49 -10.67
C GLU A 23 1.74 1.83 -12.10
N CYS A 24 0.97 1.39 -13.10
CA CYS A 24 1.24 1.69 -14.50
C CYS A 24 1.07 3.18 -14.82
N GLU A 25 0.04 3.83 -14.28
CA GLU A 25 -0.19 5.28 -14.40
C GLU A 25 1.00 6.07 -13.83
N GLY A 26 1.43 5.74 -12.60
CA GLY A 26 2.58 6.38 -11.98
C GLY A 26 3.88 6.18 -12.78
N LEU A 27 4.09 4.98 -13.31
CA LEU A 27 5.24 4.67 -14.15
C LEU A 27 5.18 5.40 -15.50
N LEU A 28 4.01 5.49 -16.13
CA LEU A 28 3.79 6.17 -17.41
C LEU A 28 4.12 7.66 -17.29
N ILE A 29 3.53 8.34 -16.31
CA ILE A 29 3.80 9.77 -16.05
C ILE A 29 5.27 10.01 -15.73
N THR A 30 5.87 9.13 -14.92
CA THR A 30 7.30 9.25 -14.54
C THR A 30 8.21 9.05 -15.76
N ALA A 31 7.96 8.03 -16.57
CA ALA A 31 8.74 7.74 -17.77
C ALA A 31 8.63 8.87 -18.79
N GLU A 32 7.42 9.36 -19.07
CA GLU A 32 7.16 10.47 -20.00
C GLU A 32 7.84 11.77 -19.54
N THR A 33 7.79 12.06 -18.23
CA THR A 33 8.48 13.23 -17.65
C THR A 33 9.98 13.18 -17.91
N PHE A 34 10.65 12.07 -17.60
CA PHE A 34 12.10 11.98 -17.78
C PHE A 34 12.51 11.82 -19.25
N ALA A 35 11.70 11.16 -20.08
CA ALA A 35 11.92 11.10 -21.52
C ALA A 35 11.82 12.50 -22.15
N THR A 36 10.89 13.34 -21.69
CA THR A 36 10.79 14.74 -22.10
C THR A 36 12.04 15.53 -21.72
N ILE A 37 12.53 15.36 -20.48
CA ILE A 37 13.78 16.02 -20.04
C ILE A 37 14.97 15.54 -20.88
N ALA A 38 15.08 14.24 -21.13
CA ALA A 38 16.13 13.66 -21.94
C ALA A 38 16.07 14.22 -23.38
N TRP A 39 14.88 14.30 -23.97
CA TRP A 39 14.65 14.88 -25.30
C TRP A 39 15.13 16.33 -25.38
N LEU A 40 14.78 17.16 -24.39
CA LEU A 40 15.26 18.55 -24.28
C LEU A 40 16.79 18.65 -24.17
N LEU A 41 17.46 17.61 -23.66
CA LEU A 41 18.92 17.52 -23.56
C LEU A 41 19.58 16.92 -24.81
N GLY A 42 18.80 16.50 -25.80
CA GLY A 42 19.25 16.13 -27.14
C GLY A 42 19.09 14.66 -27.55
N THR A 43 18.31 13.84 -26.85
CA THR A 43 17.90 12.51 -27.38
C THR A 43 16.58 12.61 -28.16
N GLU A 44 16.20 11.57 -28.89
CA GLU A 44 14.87 11.48 -29.52
C GLU A 44 13.78 11.16 -28.49
N TYR A 45 12.58 11.69 -28.71
CA TYR A 45 11.41 11.40 -27.87
C TYR A 45 10.67 10.16 -28.42
N PRO A 46 10.44 9.12 -27.61
CA PRO A 46 9.83 7.86 -28.06
C PRO A 46 8.30 8.02 -28.22
N THR A 47 7.91 8.72 -29.28
CA THR A 47 6.55 9.21 -29.52
C THR A 47 5.57 8.05 -29.73
N ASP A 48 5.94 7.07 -30.55
CA ASP A 48 5.07 5.95 -30.89
C ASP A 48 4.92 5.00 -29.70
N GLU A 49 5.97 4.85 -28.90
CA GLU A 49 5.95 4.05 -27.69
C GLU A 49 5.03 4.63 -26.62
N PHE A 50 5.07 5.95 -26.41
CA PHE A 50 4.13 6.61 -25.49
C PHE A 50 2.71 6.64 -26.02
N ARG A 51 2.51 6.79 -27.34
CA ARG A 51 1.16 6.68 -27.93
C ARG A 51 0.54 5.33 -27.62
N GLU A 52 1.26 4.24 -27.90
CA GLU A 52 0.80 2.88 -27.60
C GLU A 52 0.56 2.68 -26.08
N ALA A 53 1.44 3.23 -25.24
CA ALA A 53 1.30 3.12 -23.79
C ALA A 53 0.06 3.87 -23.26
N TRP A 54 -0.23 5.06 -23.80
CA TRP A 54 -1.42 5.84 -23.46
C TRP A 54 -2.70 5.16 -23.96
N GLU A 55 -2.71 4.59 -25.16
CA GLU A 55 -3.85 3.81 -25.67
C GLU A 55 -4.18 2.63 -24.75
N LYS A 56 -3.16 1.90 -24.30
CA LYS A 56 -3.30 0.82 -23.32
C LYS A 56 -3.77 1.30 -21.95
N ALA A 57 -3.24 2.43 -21.46
CA ALA A 57 -3.68 3.02 -20.19
C ALA A 57 -5.15 3.47 -20.25
N LEU A 58 -5.60 4.04 -21.37
CA LEU A 58 -6.99 4.43 -21.58
C LEU A 58 -7.92 3.22 -21.72
N PHE A 59 -7.44 2.14 -22.34
CA PHE A 59 -8.16 0.86 -22.35
C PHE A 59 -8.39 0.32 -20.93
N LEU A 60 -7.35 0.36 -20.08
CA LEU A 60 -7.47 -0.03 -18.67
C LEU A 60 -8.45 0.85 -17.89
N ALA A 61 -8.57 2.14 -18.25
CA ALA A 61 -9.49 3.09 -17.63
C ALA A 61 -10.96 2.89 -18.06
N PHE A 62 -11.25 1.98 -19.00
CA PHE A 62 -12.63 1.61 -19.32
C PHE A 62 -13.35 1.10 -18.07
N HIS A 63 -14.55 1.60 -17.82
CA HIS A 63 -15.26 1.38 -16.56
C HIS A 63 -15.32 -0.10 -16.17
N ASP A 64 -15.80 -1.01 -17.04
CA ASP A 64 -15.88 -2.44 -16.70
C ASP A 64 -14.52 -3.11 -16.45
N VAL A 65 -13.44 -2.56 -17.01
CA VAL A 65 -12.08 -3.05 -16.77
C VAL A 65 -11.60 -2.57 -15.41
N ILE A 66 -11.54 -1.26 -15.17
CA ILE A 66 -10.98 -0.69 -13.93
C ILE A 66 -11.81 -1.05 -12.70
N THR A 67 -13.14 -1.18 -12.85
CA THR A 67 -14.05 -1.58 -11.78
C THR A 67 -14.06 -3.08 -11.52
N GLY A 68 -13.41 -3.88 -12.37
CA GLY A 68 -13.32 -5.32 -12.17
C GLY A 68 -14.65 -6.08 -12.36
N CYS A 69 -15.61 -5.48 -13.08
CA CYS A 69 -17.00 -5.97 -13.19
C CYS A 69 -17.25 -6.93 -14.37
N GLY A 70 -16.24 -7.26 -15.17
CA GLY A 70 -16.32 -8.20 -16.29
C GLY A 70 -16.11 -9.66 -15.91
N VAL A 71 -16.16 -10.52 -16.93
CA VAL A 71 -15.88 -11.96 -16.83
C VAL A 71 -14.37 -12.22 -16.64
N ASP A 72 -13.99 -13.41 -16.17
CA ASP A 72 -12.59 -13.68 -15.82
C ASP A 72 -11.65 -13.64 -17.02
N GLU A 73 -12.12 -14.07 -18.19
CA GLU A 73 -11.33 -14.23 -19.41
C GLU A 73 -10.74 -12.91 -19.92
N ILE A 74 -11.47 -11.78 -19.76
CA ILE A 74 -10.98 -10.47 -20.22
C ILE A 74 -9.80 -9.96 -19.39
N TYR A 75 -9.60 -10.49 -18.18
CA TYR A 75 -8.56 -10.01 -17.28
C TYR A 75 -7.20 -10.64 -17.54
N GLU A 76 -7.11 -11.69 -18.35
CA GLU A 76 -5.81 -12.18 -18.83
C GLU A 76 -5.17 -11.17 -19.77
N GLU A 77 -5.95 -10.54 -20.65
CA GLU A 77 -5.48 -9.42 -21.49
C GLU A 77 -5.02 -8.22 -20.61
N VAL A 78 -5.75 -7.92 -19.53
CA VAL A 78 -5.34 -6.88 -18.57
C VAL A 78 -3.99 -7.19 -17.93
N ARG A 79 -3.72 -8.46 -17.58
CA ARG A 79 -2.40 -8.87 -17.05
C ARG A 79 -1.29 -8.69 -18.09
N GLU A 80 -1.56 -9.05 -19.34
CA GLU A 80 -0.62 -8.86 -20.45
C GLU A 80 -0.33 -7.39 -20.70
N ILE A 81 -1.36 -6.54 -20.67
CA ILE A 81 -1.21 -5.08 -20.78
C ILE A 81 -0.35 -4.54 -19.63
N PHE A 82 -0.60 -4.93 -18.38
CA PHE A 82 0.24 -4.52 -17.25
C PHE A 82 1.70 -4.96 -17.43
N ALA A 83 1.95 -6.21 -17.83
CA ALA A 83 3.30 -6.70 -18.06
C ALA A 83 4.00 -5.92 -19.19
N SER A 84 3.29 -5.66 -20.29
CA SER A 84 3.78 -4.89 -21.43
C SER A 84 4.12 -3.44 -21.05
N LEU A 85 3.21 -2.74 -20.37
CA LEU A 85 3.41 -1.37 -19.90
C LEU A 85 4.59 -1.29 -18.92
N LYS A 86 4.63 -2.16 -17.91
CA LYS A 86 5.71 -2.17 -16.91
C LYS A 86 7.07 -2.38 -17.56
N SER A 87 7.17 -3.33 -18.49
CA SER A 87 8.42 -3.62 -19.20
C SER A 87 8.86 -2.42 -20.04
N LYS A 88 8.00 -1.95 -20.95
CA LYS A 88 8.32 -0.90 -21.92
C LYS A 88 8.62 0.45 -21.25
N LEU A 89 7.79 0.86 -20.29
CA LEU A 89 7.96 2.13 -19.60
C LEU A 89 9.16 2.13 -18.65
N SER A 90 9.46 0.99 -17.98
CA SER A 90 10.67 0.87 -17.16
C SER A 90 11.93 0.96 -18.01
N GLN A 91 11.92 0.39 -19.21
CA GLN A 91 13.02 0.52 -20.16
C GLN A 91 13.23 1.98 -20.57
N ILE A 92 12.18 2.66 -21.06
CA ILE A 92 12.25 4.08 -21.48
C ILE A 92 12.72 4.96 -20.33
N LEU A 93 12.18 4.75 -19.12
CA LEU A 93 12.59 5.49 -17.92
C LEU A 93 14.08 5.27 -17.62
N THR A 94 14.54 4.02 -17.67
CA THR A 94 15.94 3.68 -17.39
C THR A 94 16.88 4.33 -18.40
N GLU A 95 16.58 4.22 -19.70
CA GLU A 95 17.34 4.83 -20.78
C GLU A 95 17.40 6.36 -20.64
N SER A 96 16.26 6.98 -20.33
CA SER A 96 16.15 8.43 -20.10
C SER A 96 17.00 8.88 -18.92
N LEU A 97 16.92 8.16 -17.79
CA LEU A 97 17.70 8.47 -16.59
C LEU A 97 19.21 8.27 -16.81
N ILE A 98 19.62 7.24 -17.57
CA ILE A 98 21.03 7.03 -17.94
C ILE A 98 21.53 8.19 -18.80
N TYR A 99 20.77 8.57 -19.84
CA TYR A 99 21.14 9.68 -20.73
C TYR A 99 21.28 11.01 -19.96
N ILE A 100 20.35 11.29 -19.05
CA ILE A 100 20.44 12.47 -18.17
C ILE A 100 21.67 12.36 -17.26
N ALA A 101 21.90 11.20 -16.65
CA ALA A 101 23.00 10.98 -15.72
C ALA A 101 24.39 11.15 -16.36
N GLU A 102 24.57 10.76 -17.62
CA GLU A 102 25.83 10.95 -18.38
C GLU A 102 26.22 12.42 -18.54
N LYS A 103 25.24 13.33 -18.52
CA LYS A 103 25.48 14.78 -18.60
C LYS A 103 25.71 15.43 -17.24
N ILE A 104 25.56 14.69 -16.13
CA ILE A 104 25.76 15.21 -14.78
C ILE A 104 27.26 15.19 -14.45
N ASN A 105 27.83 16.36 -14.15
CA ASN A 105 29.18 16.43 -13.58
C ASN A 105 29.17 16.00 -12.11
N THR A 106 29.50 14.74 -11.86
CA THR A 106 29.51 14.12 -10.53
C THR A 106 30.72 14.53 -9.67
N LYS A 107 31.72 15.22 -10.23
CA LYS A 107 32.99 15.57 -9.56
C LYS A 107 33.59 14.37 -8.79
N GLY A 108 33.52 13.16 -9.38
CA GLY A 108 34.00 11.90 -8.81
C GLY A 108 32.96 10.76 -8.87
N LYS A 109 33.19 9.66 -8.15
CA LYS A 109 32.19 8.59 -8.01
C LYS A 109 31.02 9.09 -7.16
N GLY A 110 29.79 8.88 -7.61
CA GLY A 110 28.58 9.25 -6.88
C GLY A 110 27.33 8.62 -7.48
N THR A 111 26.25 8.62 -6.71
CA THR A 111 24.92 8.14 -7.12
C THR A 111 24.01 9.35 -7.32
N ALA A 112 23.45 9.51 -8.51
CA ALA A 112 22.41 10.50 -8.78
C ALA A 112 21.06 9.95 -8.31
N VAL A 113 20.35 10.74 -7.51
CA VAL A 113 18.97 10.45 -7.09
C VAL A 113 18.08 11.50 -7.73
N PHE A 114 17.03 11.04 -8.42
CA PHE A 114 16.07 11.88 -9.12
C PHE A 114 14.75 11.94 -8.35
N ASN A 115 14.06 13.07 -8.42
CA ASN A 115 12.73 13.28 -7.87
C ASN A 115 11.75 13.55 -9.01
N PRO A 116 10.80 12.64 -9.30
CA PRO A 116 9.80 12.86 -10.34
C PRO A 116 8.68 13.82 -9.92
N LEU A 117 8.61 14.23 -8.66
CA LEU A 117 7.51 15.03 -8.14
C LEU A 117 7.77 16.54 -8.35
N PRO A 118 6.70 17.35 -8.55
CA PRO A 118 6.82 18.80 -8.73
C PRO A 118 7.00 19.58 -7.41
N TRP A 119 7.31 18.90 -6.29
CA TRP A 119 7.62 19.49 -4.99
C TRP A 119 8.88 18.85 -4.39
N PRO A 120 9.56 19.51 -3.43
CA PRO A 120 10.75 18.95 -2.80
C PRO A 120 10.39 17.69 -2.02
N THR A 121 11.23 16.66 -2.15
CA THR A 121 10.98 15.36 -1.54
C THR A 121 12.14 14.96 -0.65
N LYS A 122 11.83 14.71 0.62
CA LYS A 122 12.72 14.04 1.57
C LYS A 122 12.20 12.62 1.79
N ASN A 123 12.90 11.62 1.26
CA ASN A 123 12.45 10.24 1.32
C ASN A 123 13.61 9.24 1.49
N TRP A 124 13.30 8.05 1.98
CA TRP A 124 14.24 6.94 2.04
C TRP A 124 14.49 6.38 0.64
N VAL A 125 15.76 6.18 0.32
CA VAL A 125 16.22 5.59 -0.93
C VAL A 125 17.05 4.37 -0.59
N GLU A 126 16.70 3.23 -1.20
CA GLU A 126 17.44 1.99 -1.09
C GLU A 126 18.44 1.86 -2.24
N SER A 127 19.69 1.54 -1.92
CA SER A 127 20.75 1.32 -2.92
C SER A 127 21.46 -0.01 -2.66
N ALA A 128 22.24 -0.50 -3.62
CA ALA A 128 23.04 -1.71 -3.47
C ALA A 128 24.03 -1.67 -2.28
N LYS A 129 24.35 -0.48 -1.75
CA LYS A 129 25.25 -0.27 -0.61
C LYS A 129 24.51 -0.01 0.71
N GLY A 130 23.19 -0.19 0.74
CA GLY A 130 22.29 0.15 1.85
C GLY A 130 21.41 1.35 1.53
N GLY A 131 20.51 1.71 2.43
CA GLY A 131 19.62 2.84 2.25
C GLY A 131 20.00 4.08 3.08
N PHE A 132 19.50 5.23 2.62
CA PHE A 132 19.71 6.53 3.25
C PHE A 132 18.54 7.47 2.95
N ILE A 133 18.43 8.55 3.71
CA ILE A 133 17.46 9.62 3.42
C ILE A 133 18.05 10.56 2.37
N ALA A 134 17.35 10.70 1.24
CA ALA A 134 17.65 11.68 0.21
C ALA A 134 16.68 12.85 0.31
N ASP A 135 17.21 14.06 0.18
CA ASP A 135 16.45 15.29 0.02
C ASP A 135 16.77 15.87 -1.36
N VAL A 136 15.77 15.92 -2.24
CA VAL A 136 15.93 16.17 -3.67
C VAL A 136 14.92 17.23 -4.12
N PRO A 137 15.36 18.25 -4.88
CA PRO A 137 14.49 19.32 -5.35
C PRO A 137 13.37 18.81 -6.29
N PRO A 138 12.29 19.59 -6.49
CA PRO A 138 11.24 19.30 -7.47
C PRO A 138 11.80 18.98 -8.86
N LEU A 139 11.28 17.93 -9.52
CA LEU A 139 11.64 17.55 -10.91
C LEU A 139 13.15 17.60 -11.19
N GLY A 140 13.94 17.27 -10.18
CA GLY A 140 15.37 17.53 -10.16
C GLY A 140 16.16 16.34 -9.66
N TYR A 141 17.47 16.54 -9.50
CA TYR A 141 18.36 15.50 -9.01
C TYR A 141 19.35 16.05 -7.97
N LYS A 142 19.94 15.13 -7.21
CA LYS A 142 21.09 15.41 -6.35
C LYS A 142 22.07 14.25 -6.37
N VAL A 143 23.36 14.57 -6.41
CA VAL A 143 24.44 13.58 -6.45
C VAL A 143 24.98 13.35 -5.04
N TYR A 144 25.04 12.08 -4.63
CA TYR A 144 25.57 11.64 -3.34
C TYR A 144 26.88 10.87 -3.56
N LYS A 145 28.01 11.41 -3.07
CA LYS A 145 29.37 10.87 -3.33
C LYS A 145 29.68 9.53 -2.64
N SER A 146 29.04 9.28 -1.51
CA SER A 146 28.93 7.97 -0.90
C SER A 146 27.56 7.90 -0.24
N VAL A 147 26.98 6.71 -0.11
CA VAL A 147 25.98 6.49 0.95
C VAL A 147 26.67 7.02 2.23
N PRO A 148 26.09 8.01 2.92
CA PRO A 148 26.67 8.48 4.17
C PRO A 148 26.95 7.25 5.04
N PRO A 149 28.09 7.18 5.77
CA PRO A 149 28.30 6.09 6.70
C PRO A 149 27.05 5.95 7.56
N LYS A 150 26.62 4.71 7.85
CA LYS A 150 25.48 4.40 8.72
C LYS A 150 25.55 5.29 9.98
N LYS A 151 24.97 6.49 9.95
CA LYS A 151 24.51 7.13 11.16
C LYS A 151 23.37 6.23 11.56
N LYS A 152 23.65 5.34 12.50
CA LYS A 152 22.68 4.35 12.95
C LYS A 152 21.39 5.09 13.30
N ALA A 153 20.25 4.58 12.85
CA ALA A 153 18.93 4.95 13.33
C ALA A 153 18.89 5.01 14.86
N SER A 154 19.72 4.16 15.49
CA SER A 154 19.83 3.98 16.94
C SER A 154 20.02 5.25 17.75
N ASP A 155 20.55 6.35 17.20
CA ASP A 155 20.72 7.57 17.99
C ASP A 155 19.43 8.41 18.08
N ARG A 156 18.47 8.19 17.17
CA ARG A 156 17.21 8.97 17.11
C ARG A 156 15.95 8.15 17.33
N ILE A 157 16.01 6.85 17.02
CA ILE A 157 14.94 5.91 17.34
C ILE A 157 15.38 5.10 18.55
N LYS A 158 14.61 5.18 19.62
CA LYS A 158 14.80 4.33 20.80
C LYS A 158 13.80 3.19 20.74
N ILE A 159 14.26 1.97 21.01
CA ILE A 159 13.44 0.76 21.00
C ILE A 159 13.56 0.14 22.38
N GLU A 160 12.43 0.00 23.08
CA GLU A 160 12.34 -0.64 24.39
C GLU A 160 11.21 -1.68 24.35
N GLY A 161 11.58 -2.95 24.18
CA GLY A 161 10.61 -4.02 23.98
C GLY A 161 9.78 -3.79 22.71
N ASN A 162 8.47 -3.57 22.88
CA ASN A 162 7.53 -3.33 21.78
C ASN A 162 7.20 -1.83 21.60
N GLU A 163 7.92 -0.96 22.29
CA GLU A 163 7.78 0.49 22.19
C GLU A 163 8.91 1.08 21.34
N ILE A 164 8.55 1.96 20.43
CA ILE A 164 9.44 2.64 19.48
C ILE A 164 9.20 4.13 19.61
N GLU A 165 10.22 4.87 20.06
CA GLU A 165 10.18 6.31 20.21
C GLU A 165 10.98 6.98 19.10
N THR A 166 10.34 7.90 18.37
CA THR A 166 10.97 8.76 17.36
C THR A 166 11.07 10.21 17.87
N PRO A 167 11.73 11.11 17.11
CA PRO A 167 11.67 12.55 17.41
C PRO A 167 10.26 13.16 17.33
N PHE A 168 9.34 12.52 16.60
CA PHE A 168 8.02 13.07 16.28
C PHE A 168 6.90 12.48 17.13
N PHE A 169 6.92 11.17 17.36
CA PHE A 169 5.87 10.42 18.04
C PHE A 169 6.42 9.16 18.73
N LYS A 170 5.61 8.58 19.62
CA LYS A 170 5.83 7.27 20.24
C LYS A 170 4.87 6.26 19.62
N LEU A 171 5.36 5.05 19.40
CA LEU A 171 4.61 3.94 18.83
C LEU A 171 4.72 2.74 19.77
N LYS A 172 3.61 2.08 20.06
CA LYS A 172 3.58 0.78 20.73
C LYS A 172 2.94 -0.23 19.81
N VAL A 173 3.51 -1.44 19.72
CA VAL A 173 2.97 -2.51 18.90
C VAL A 173 2.57 -3.69 19.80
N ASP A 174 1.37 -4.19 19.63
CA ASP A 174 0.93 -5.41 20.30
C ASP A 174 1.51 -6.63 19.56
N ASP A 175 2.31 -7.44 20.25
CA ASP A 175 3.01 -8.60 19.69
C ASP A 175 2.11 -9.83 19.49
N LYS A 176 0.84 -9.76 19.91
CA LYS A 176 -0.17 -10.80 19.72
C LYS A 176 -1.16 -10.48 18.61
N THR A 177 -1.33 -9.22 18.24
CA THR A 177 -2.32 -8.79 17.25
C THR A 177 -1.72 -7.99 16.10
N GLY A 178 -0.52 -7.42 16.29
CA GLY A 178 0.11 -6.51 15.34
C GLY A 178 -0.60 -5.16 15.24
N ILE A 179 -1.55 -4.88 16.14
CA ILE A 179 -2.21 -3.59 16.28
C ILE A 179 -1.20 -2.58 16.82
N ILE A 180 -1.26 -1.37 16.28
CA ILE A 180 -0.37 -0.29 16.67
C ILE A 180 -1.12 0.81 17.43
N GLU A 181 -0.46 1.41 18.41
CA GLU A 181 -0.90 2.62 19.09
C GLU A 181 0.14 3.71 18.92
N VAL A 182 -0.27 4.86 18.38
CA VAL A 182 0.59 6.04 18.18
C VAL A 182 0.17 7.12 19.16
N SER A 183 1.13 7.70 19.85
CA SER A 183 0.94 8.84 20.74
C SER A 183 1.92 9.97 20.45
N ASP A 184 1.54 11.19 20.79
CA ASP A 184 2.45 12.33 20.75
C ASP A 184 3.50 12.24 21.87
N LYS A 185 4.42 13.21 21.94
CA LYS A 185 5.46 13.23 22.97
C LYS A 185 4.92 13.53 24.37
N ALA A 186 3.72 14.08 24.49
CA ALA A 186 3.02 14.33 25.74
C ALA A 186 2.22 13.11 26.25
N GLY A 187 2.06 12.08 25.42
CA GLY A 187 1.33 10.85 25.72
C GLY A 187 -0.13 10.85 25.27
N ASN A 188 -0.59 11.87 24.52
CA ASN A 188 -1.92 11.87 23.95
C ASN A 188 -1.99 10.89 22.78
N ARG A 189 -3.01 10.04 22.74
CA ARG A 189 -3.24 9.08 21.64
C ARG A 189 -3.58 9.85 20.36
N LEU A 190 -2.81 9.60 19.30
CA LEU A 190 -3.02 10.14 17.95
C LEU A 190 -3.77 9.16 17.05
N LEU A 191 -3.53 7.85 17.23
CA LEU A 191 -4.07 6.80 16.37
C LEU A 191 -3.98 5.45 17.09
N SER A 192 -4.95 4.57 16.90
CA SER A 192 -4.77 3.12 17.04
C SER A 192 -5.21 2.45 15.74
N GLY A 193 -4.57 1.40 15.29
CA GLY A 193 -4.98 0.75 14.05
C GLY A 193 -4.06 -0.33 13.56
N ASN A 194 -4.04 -0.49 12.22
CA ASN A 194 -3.45 -1.66 11.56
C ASN A 194 -4.18 -2.97 11.92
N GLU A 195 -5.45 -2.87 12.30
CA GLU A 195 -6.30 -3.99 12.68
C GLU A 195 -7.00 -4.57 11.44
N ILE A 196 -6.87 -5.87 11.21
CA ILE A 196 -7.59 -6.58 10.17
C ILE A 196 -8.97 -6.97 10.68
N ILE A 197 -9.98 -6.63 9.89
CA ILE A 197 -11.37 -7.01 10.05
C ILE A 197 -11.76 -7.93 8.91
N ILE A 198 -12.33 -9.08 9.25
CA ILE A 198 -12.88 -10.07 8.34
C ILE A 198 -14.40 -9.96 8.38
N GLU A 199 -14.99 -9.67 7.23
CA GLU A 199 -16.42 -9.58 7.03
C GLU A 199 -16.91 -10.61 6.04
N ASP A 200 -18.20 -10.93 6.16
CA ASP A 200 -18.90 -11.75 5.19
C ASP A 200 -19.21 -10.96 3.92
N GLU A 201 -18.99 -11.59 2.77
CA GLU A 201 -19.27 -11.01 1.45
C GLU A 201 -20.01 -12.00 0.55
N VAL A 202 -21.31 -11.76 0.40
CA VAL A 202 -22.24 -12.51 -0.44
C VAL A 202 -22.91 -11.65 -1.51
N GLY A 203 -22.38 -10.44 -1.72
CA GLY A 203 -22.78 -9.57 -2.79
C GLY A 203 -22.25 -10.02 -4.15
N ASP A 204 -22.08 -9.06 -5.03
CA ASP A 204 -21.57 -9.24 -6.38
C ASP A 204 -20.44 -8.22 -6.68
N LEU A 205 -20.06 -8.10 -7.95
CA LEU A 205 -18.98 -7.20 -8.37
C LEU A 205 -19.34 -5.71 -8.24
N TYR A 206 -20.61 -5.37 -8.02
CA TYR A 206 -21.12 -4.00 -7.95
C TYR A 206 -21.51 -3.60 -6.53
N TYR A 207 -22.05 -4.56 -5.77
CA TYR A 207 -22.58 -4.32 -4.44
C TYR A 207 -22.09 -5.35 -3.43
N HIS A 208 -21.51 -4.86 -2.35
CA HIS A 208 -21.28 -5.58 -1.12
C HIS A 208 -22.59 -5.96 -0.45
N ARG A 209 -22.67 -7.21 0.01
CA ARG A 209 -23.77 -7.67 0.85
C ARG A 209 -23.23 -8.63 1.90
N THR A 210 -23.65 -8.45 3.14
CA THR A 210 -23.31 -9.34 4.26
C THR A 210 -24.54 -10.06 4.76
N ARG A 211 -24.40 -11.33 5.15
CA ARG A 211 -25.46 -12.11 5.82
C ARG A 211 -25.58 -11.77 7.30
N PHE A 212 -24.48 -11.35 7.91
CA PHE A 212 -24.35 -11.29 9.37
C PHE A 212 -24.35 -9.86 9.91
N SER A 213 -24.68 -8.84 9.12
CA SER A 213 -24.74 -7.44 9.59
C SER A 213 -25.53 -7.30 10.88
N PRO A 214 -25.01 -6.63 11.94
CA PRO A 214 -23.73 -5.90 12.02
C PRO A 214 -22.52 -6.75 12.49
N GLU A 215 -22.70 -8.04 12.70
CA GLU A 215 -21.66 -8.96 13.18
C GLU A 215 -20.55 -9.19 12.13
N LEU A 216 -19.31 -9.14 12.59
CA LEU A 216 -18.12 -9.47 11.80
C LEU A 216 -17.84 -10.98 11.86
N ILE A 217 -17.14 -11.52 10.85
CA ILE A 217 -16.61 -12.89 10.95
C ILE A 217 -15.56 -12.93 12.08
N LYS A 218 -14.58 -12.03 12.01
CA LYS A 218 -13.56 -11.88 13.06
C LYS A 218 -12.80 -10.56 12.95
N SER A 219 -12.41 -9.99 14.08
CA SER A 219 -11.34 -8.98 14.15
C SER A 219 -10.12 -9.52 14.91
N GLU A 220 -8.96 -8.89 14.70
CA GLU A 220 -7.76 -9.25 15.48
C GLU A 220 -7.87 -8.85 16.95
N SER A 221 -8.69 -7.84 17.30
CA SER A 221 -9.03 -7.53 18.70
C SER A 221 -9.94 -8.58 19.37
N GLY A 222 -10.49 -9.53 18.61
CA GLY A 222 -11.23 -10.68 19.12
C GLY A 222 -12.75 -10.61 18.93
N GLU A 223 -13.28 -9.53 18.35
CA GLU A 223 -14.69 -9.39 17.99
C GLU A 223 -15.11 -10.39 16.90
N GLY A 224 -16.41 -10.55 16.70
CA GLY A 224 -17.01 -11.43 15.70
C GLY A 224 -17.30 -12.85 16.19
N ILE A 225 -17.58 -13.75 15.24
CA ILE A 225 -18.05 -15.10 15.50
C ILE A 225 -17.01 -15.91 16.29
N GLN A 226 -17.50 -16.81 17.15
CA GLN A 226 -16.66 -17.62 18.05
C GLN A 226 -15.72 -18.61 17.31
N TYR A 227 -16.13 -19.10 16.14
CA TYR A 227 -15.49 -20.23 15.44
C TYR A 227 -14.37 -19.82 14.47
N GLY A 228 -13.53 -18.89 14.91
CA GLY A 228 -12.38 -18.39 14.17
C GLY A 228 -11.34 -17.78 15.11
N SER A 229 -10.06 -17.96 14.82
CA SER A 229 -8.97 -17.49 15.68
C SER A 229 -7.74 -17.13 14.87
N PHE A 230 -7.19 -15.96 15.19
CA PHE A 230 -5.86 -15.55 14.78
C PHE A 230 -4.80 -16.23 15.64
N LYS A 231 -3.72 -16.68 15.00
CA LYS A 231 -2.58 -17.33 15.63
C LYS A 231 -1.30 -16.60 15.24
N PRO A 232 -0.73 -15.79 16.15
CA PRO A 232 0.54 -15.13 15.93
C PRO A 232 1.64 -16.15 15.68
N LYS A 233 2.43 -15.90 14.63
CA LYS A 233 3.52 -16.78 14.18
C LYS A 233 4.88 -16.17 14.46
N GLY A 234 5.01 -14.85 14.32
CA GLY A 234 6.28 -14.17 14.50
C GLY A 234 6.10 -12.68 14.72
N PHE A 235 6.97 -12.12 15.56
CA PHE A 235 7.08 -10.68 15.79
C PHE A 235 8.56 -10.31 15.82
N HIS A 236 8.97 -9.40 14.93
CA HIS A 236 10.37 -9.04 14.75
C HIS A 236 10.50 -7.54 14.54
N ILE A 237 11.44 -6.92 15.25
CA ILE A 237 11.84 -5.53 15.02
C ILE A 237 13.24 -5.56 14.40
N LYS A 238 13.37 -4.99 13.20
CA LYS A 238 14.62 -4.93 12.45
C LYS A 238 15.06 -3.50 12.26
N GLU A 239 16.26 -3.18 12.73
CA GLU A 239 16.90 -1.89 12.46
C GLU A 239 17.65 -1.93 11.12
N GLU A 240 17.33 -1.02 10.21
CA GLU A 240 17.94 -0.91 8.89
C GLU A 240 18.40 0.52 8.60
N GLY A 241 19.67 0.83 8.88
CA GLY A 241 20.21 2.15 8.56
C GLY A 241 19.52 3.23 9.39
N SER A 242 18.70 4.10 8.79
CA SER A 242 17.94 5.17 9.48
C SER A 242 16.43 4.87 9.61
N ARG A 243 16.00 3.63 9.33
CA ARG A 243 14.61 3.15 9.49
C ARG A 243 14.54 1.94 10.42
N VAL A 244 13.38 1.72 10.99
CA VAL A 244 13.02 0.51 11.75
C VAL A 244 11.84 -0.15 11.04
N LYS A 245 11.90 -1.47 10.90
CA LYS A 245 10.82 -2.29 10.37
C LYS A 245 10.28 -3.19 11.47
N VAL A 246 8.99 -3.08 11.75
CA VAL A 246 8.28 -4.02 12.60
C VAL A 246 7.56 -5.00 11.68
N ILE A 247 7.87 -6.29 11.82
CA ILE A 247 7.29 -7.36 11.03
C ILE A 247 6.47 -8.24 11.97
N PHE A 248 5.18 -8.37 11.67
CA PHE A 248 4.25 -9.22 12.39
C PHE A 248 3.66 -10.24 11.42
N GLU A 249 3.74 -11.51 11.79
CA GLU A 249 3.21 -12.63 11.01
C GLU A 249 2.11 -13.31 11.81
N ASN A 250 0.98 -13.55 11.16
CA ASN A 250 -0.22 -14.09 11.77
C ASN A 250 -0.91 -15.04 10.81
N GLU A 251 -1.57 -16.06 11.34
CA GLU A 251 -2.34 -17.01 10.56
C GLU A 251 -3.78 -16.98 11.05
N TYR A 252 -4.75 -17.03 10.15
CA TYR A 252 -6.16 -17.13 10.53
C TYR A 252 -6.69 -18.54 10.28
N TYR A 253 -7.33 -19.10 11.29
CA TYR A 253 -7.97 -20.40 11.26
C TYR A 253 -9.45 -20.25 11.54
N CYS A 254 -10.30 -20.86 10.73
CA CYS A 254 -11.74 -20.86 10.98
C CYS A 254 -12.41 -22.09 10.39
N LEU A 255 -13.67 -22.30 10.79
CA LEU A 255 -14.54 -23.24 10.11
C LEU A 255 -15.06 -22.60 8.82
N THR A 256 -14.88 -23.27 7.68
CA THR A 256 -15.46 -22.83 6.41
C THR A 256 -16.95 -23.19 6.35
N TRP A 257 -17.82 -22.18 6.29
CA TRP A 257 -19.25 -22.33 6.03
C TRP A 257 -19.51 -22.45 4.51
N PRO A 258 -20.51 -23.22 4.03
CA PRO A 258 -21.45 -24.06 4.79
C PRO A 258 -20.79 -25.36 5.25
N TYR A 259 -21.15 -25.81 6.45
CA TYR A 259 -20.82 -27.15 6.93
C TYR A 259 -21.31 -28.18 5.93
N ARG A 260 -20.41 -28.79 5.14
CA ARG A 260 -20.69 -30.09 4.51
C ARG A 260 -20.67 -31.14 5.63
N LEU A 261 -21.78 -31.25 6.37
CA LEU A 261 -22.06 -32.34 7.30
C LEU A 261 -22.07 -33.66 6.54
N LYS A 262 -20.90 -34.28 6.30
CA LYS A 262 -20.86 -35.69 5.97
C LYS A 262 -21.05 -36.43 7.29
N LYS A 263 -22.17 -37.17 7.45
CA LYS A 263 -22.55 -38.02 8.61
C LYS A 263 -21.43 -38.92 9.19
N ARG A 264 -20.30 -39.05 8.49
CA ARG A 264 -19.20 -39.98 8.77
C ARG A 264 -18.11 -39.42 9.67
N PHE A 265 -17.98 -38.09 9.86
CA PHE A 265 -16.89 -37.50 10.66
C PHE A 265 -17.37 -36.31 11.53
N PRO A 266 -17.04 -36.27 12.83
CA PRO A 266 -17.28 -35.10 13.66
C PRO A 266 -16.40 -33.90 13.22
N PRO A 267 -16.90 -32.65 13.29
CA PRO A 267 -16.15 -31.48 12.88
C PRO A 267 -14.93 -31.28 13.78
N THR A 268 -13.74 -31.38 13.21
CA THR A 268 -12.50 -31.03 13.91
C THR A 268 -12.21 -29.54 13.68
N LEU A 269 -12.44 -28.72 14.71
CA LEU A 269 -12.45 -27.25 14.69
C LEU A 269 -11.12 -26.55 14.28
N TYR A 270 -10.00 -27.28 14.21
CA TYR A 270 -8.65 -26.70 14.17
C TYR A 270 -7.87 -26.88 12.87
N LYS A 271 -8.45 -27.45 11.81
CA LYS A 271 -7.65 -27.91 10.65
C LYS A 271 -7.58 -26.99 9.43
N TYR A 272 -8.35 -25.91 9.36
CA TYR A 272 -8.40 -25.11 8.14
C TYR A 272 -7.74 -23.75 8.38
N LYS A 273 -6.45 -23.67 8.07
CA LYS A 273 -5.78 -22.38 7.86
C LYS A 273 -6.37 -21.76 6.59
N THR A 274 -6.90 -20.55 6.71
CA THR A 274 -7.56 -19.86 5.60
C THR A 274 -6.82 -18.61 5.16
N LEU A 275 -6.07 -17.94 6.05
CA LEU A 275 -5.22 -16.80 5.71
C LEU A 275 -3.81 -16.99 6.27
N ASP A 276 -2.81 -16.64 5.46
CA ASP A 276 -1.47 -16.27 5.92
C ASP A 276 -1.32 -14.75 5.79
N ILE A 277 -0.99 -14.08 6.89
CA ILE A 277 -0.93 -12.62 6.99
C ILE A 277 0.48 -12.21 7.41
N SER A 278 1.07 -11.27 6.66
CA SER A 278 2.32 -10.60 7.02
C SER A 278 2.10 -9.10 6.99
N LYS A 279 2.34 -8.43 8.12
CA LYS A 279 2.30 -6.98 8.25
C LYS A 279 3.69 -6.45 8.48
N GLU A 280 4.01 -5.38 7.78
CA GLU A 280 5.25 -4.64 7.94
C GLU A 280 4.91 -3.17 8.21
N VAL A 281 5.41 -2.64 9.33
CA VAL A 281 5.34 -1.23 9.67
C VAL A 281 6.73 -0.64 9.55
N VAL A 282 6.90 0.35 8.65
CA VAL A 282 8.18 1.04 8.45
C VAL A 282 8.13 2.39 9.16
N ILE A 283 9.11 2.61 10.04
CA ILE A 283 9.27 3.82 10.83
C ILE A 283 10.57 4.50 10.44
N TYR A 284 10.51 5.79 10.18
CA TYR A 284 11.66 6.60 9.80
C TYR A 284 12.13 7.49 10.96
N SER A 285 13.45 7.64 11.11
CA SER A 285 14.03 8.52 12.14
C SER A 285 13.87 10.00 11.83
N ASP A 286 13.77 10.35 10.55
CA ASP A 286 13.90 11.72 10.04
C ASP A 286 12.65 12.23 9.29
N ILE A 287 11.62 11.40 9.18
CA ILE A 287 10.37 11.68 8.47
C ILE A 287 9.20 11.29 9.39
N PRO A 288 8.23 12.18 9.65
CA PRO A 288 7.05 11.89 10.46
C PRO A 288 6.00 11.07 9.68
N ARG A 289 6.41 9.93 9.12
CA ARG A 289 5.56 9.04 8.31
C ARG A 289 5.69 7.61 8.81
N LEU A 290 4.56 6.92 8.89
CA LEU A 290 4.47 5.47 9.04
C LEU A 290 4.02 4.87 7.72
N GLU A 291 4.67 3.79 7.29
CA GLU A 291 4.23 3.02 6.13
C GLU A 291 3.76 1.65 6.59
N PHE A 292 2.64 1.21 6.04
CA PHE A 292 2.03 -0.08 6.34
C PHE A 292 2.02 -0.92 5.08
N ILE A 293 2.57 -2.13 5.15
CA ILE A 293 2.52 -3.09 4.06
C ILE A 293 1.91 -4.38 4.61
N THR A 294 0.70 -4.68 4.15
CA THR A 294 -0.03 -5.90 4.54
C THR A 294 -0.08 -6.84 3.34
N ARG A 295 0.48 -8.02 3.50
CA ARG A 295 0.51 -9.11 2.51
C ARG A 295 -0.35 -10.25 3.04
N ILE A 296 -1.28 -10.72 2.23
CA ILE A 296 -2.23 -11.76 2.61
C ILE A 296 -2.30 -12.82 1.51
N ASP A 297 -2.00 -14.07 1.84
CA ASP A 297 -2.40 -15.22 1.02
C ASP A 297 -3.77 -15.68 1.50
N ASN A 298 -4.81 -15.34 0.71
CA ASN A 298 -6.21 -15.57 1.05
C ASN A 298 -6.76 -16.82 0.36
N LYS A 299 -7.15 -17.82 1.15
CA LYS A 299 -7.88 -19.03 0.72
C LYS A 299 -9.31 -19.06 1.25
N TYR A 300 -9.75 -18.02 1.94
CA TYR A 300 -11.11 -17.87 2.43
C TYR A 300 -11.98 -17.21 1.34
N PRO A 301 -12.91 -17.94 0.70
CA PRO A 301 -13.83 -17.32 -0.26
C PRO A 301 -14.88 -16.45 0.43
N ASN A 302 -15.49 -15.54 -0.33
CA ASN A 302 -16.67 -14.78 0.09
C ASN A 302 -16.47 -13.98 1.38
N ILE A 303 -15.31 -13.34 1.49
CA ILE A 303 -15.01 -12.41 2.57
C ILE A 303 -14.56 -11.06 2.02
N ARG A 304 -14.79 -10.02 2.81
CA ARG A 304 -14.16 -8.71 2.66
C ARG A 304 -13.17 -8.51 3.79
N LEU A 305 -11.96 -8.10 3.44
CA LEU A 305 -10.92 -7.73 4.39
C LEU A 305 -10.80 -6.22 4.45
N ARG A 306 -10.88 -5.65 5.65
CA ARG A 306 -10.65 -4.22 5.90
C ARG A 306 -9.50 -4.06 6.87
N VAL A 307 -8.75 -2.96 6.73
CA VAL A 307 -7.79 -2.52 7.74
C VAL A 307 -8.36 -1.29 8.43
N LYS A 308 -8.57 -1.37 9.74
CA LYS A 308 -9.15 -0.29 10.53
C LYS A 308 -8.07 0.55 11.19
N PHE A 309 -8.30 1.86 11.15
CA PHE A 309 -7.52 2.89 11.81
C PHE A 309 -8.47 3.81 12.56
N ASP A 310 -8.43 3.78 13.88
CA ASP A 310 -9.16 4.65 14.78
C ASP A 310 -8.30 5.85 15.18
N THR A 311 -8.59 6.99 14.58
CA THR A 311 -7.90 8.27 14.75
C THR A 311 -8.34 9.02 16.01
N GLY A 312 -9.46 8.65 16.63
CA GLY A 312 -10.06 9.43 17.73
C GLY A 312 -10.51 10.85 17.34
N ILE A 313 -10.52 11.20 16.05
CA ILE A 313 -10.94 12.52 15.57
C ILE A 313 -12.47 12.52 15.43
N ASP A 314 -13.16 13.22 16.32
CA ASP A 314 -14.60 13.43 16.24
C ASP A 314 -14.92 14.68 15.41
N ARG A 315 -15.31 14.48 14.15
CA ARG A 315 -15.70 15.54 13.21
C ARG A 315 -16.82 15.05 12.30
N ASN A 316 -17.71 15.97 11.94
CA ASN A 316 -18.84 15.70 11.03
C ASN A 316 -18.43 15.67 9.54
N VAL A 317 -17.17 15.96 9.23
CA VAL A 317 -16.67 16.07 7.86
C VAL A 317 -15.30 15.39 7.74
N CYS A 318 -15.14 14.57 6.71
CA CYS A 318 -13.87 14.05 6.24
C CYS A 318 -13.54 14.64 4.86
N PHE A 319 -12.28 14.56 4.45
CA PHE A 319 -11.83 15.04 3.14
C PHE A 319 -11.27 13.86 2.36
N ARG A 320 -11.72 13.69 1.11
CA ARG A 320 -11.14 12.72 0.17
C ARG A 320 -10.51 13.43 -1.01
N GLU A 321 -9.46 12.81 -1.54
CA GLU A 321 -8.92 13.16 -2.85
C GLU A 321 -9.92 12.75 -3.94
N THR A 322 -9.99 13.56 -5.01
CA THR A 322 -10.71 13.29 -6.24
C THR A 322 -9.83 13.70 -7.43
N GLN A 323 -10.31 13.48 -8.66
CA GLN A 323 -9.63 13.95 -9.86
C GLN A 323 -9.38 15.47 -9.75
N PHE A 324 -8.11 15.86 -9.68
CA PHE A 324 -7.64 17.24 -9.62
C PHE A 324 -8.13 18.05 -8.42
N GLY A 325 -8.46 17.42 -7.29
CA GLY A 325 -8.90 18.17 -6.11
C GLY A 325 -9.11 17.37 -4.84
N VAL A 326 -9.58 18.05 -3.81
CA VAL A 326 -9.97 17.48 -2.52
C VAL A 326 -11.38 17.99 -2.20
N ILE A 327 -12.29 17.08 -1.87
CA ILE A 327 -13.69 17.41 -1.57
C ILE A 327 -14.05 17.02 -0.13
N PRO A 328 -14.86 17.83 0.57
CA PRO A 328 -15.40 17.48 1.88
C PRO A 328 -16.60 16.53 1.74
N GLU A 329 -16.74 15.60 2.67
CA GLU A 329 -17.89 14.71 2.79
C GLU A 329 -18.34 14.52 4.24
N PRO A 330 -19.65 14.38 4.47
CA PRO A 330 -20.17 14.05 5.80
C PRO A 330 -19.66 12.70 6.31
N THR A 331 -19.26 12.64 7.58
CA THR A 331 -18.82 11.38 8.21
C THR A 331 -19.98 10.42 8.51
N GLU A 332 -21.22 10.91 8.53
CA GLU A 332 -22.45 10.14 8.78
C GLU A 332 -22.67 8.99 7.78
N PHE A 333 -22.11 9.10 6.56
CA PHE A 333 -22.15 8.04 5.56
C PHE A 333 -21.28 6.82 5.90
N PHE A 334 -20.33 6.97 6.84
CA PHE A 334 -19.38 5.93 7.24
C PHE A 334 -19.68 5.30 8.61
N THR A 335 -20.64 5.85 9.36
CA THR A 335 -20.98 5.44 10.74
C THR A 335 -22.18 4.48 10.83
N ARG A 336 -22.54 3.77 9.75
CA ARG A 336 -23.63 2.78 9.77
C ARG A 336 -23.15 1.34 9.74
#